data_AF-A0A2P4X2J2-F1
#
_entry.id   AF-A0A2P4X2J2-F1
#
_cell.length_a   1.000
_cell.length_b   1.000
_cell.length_c   1.000
_cell.angle_alpha   90.00
_cell.angle_beta   90.00
_cell.angle_gamma   90.00
#
_symmetry.space_group_name_H-M   'P 1'
#
loop_
_entity.id
_entity.type
_entity.pdbx_description
1 polymer ?
#
loop_
_entity_poly.entity_id
_entity_poly.type
_entity_poly.pdbx_seq_one_letter_code
_entity_poly.pdbx_strand_id
1 'polypeptide(L)'
;MCALGVEPDGETCTFSYEVLGYIPLDDVVGITSIVNPDTGLTYANYSEFCQAGGVEFSVIVSGDEVTWLDGLEFWTNPGDSEANADRAEKLVSAYSALVEKNAVTIDGGVMRPLPSVSSLTGANPPCYENSLLCADAEFGCKRSYRSQICEVCTYADSGAAGFEVLEFK
;
A
#
# COMPACT_ATOMS: atom_id res chain seq x y z
N MET A 1 -3.09 15.06 11.44
CA MET A 1 -3.45 13.71 11.92
C MET A 1 -4.30 13.89 13.16
N CYS A 2 -5.48 13.27 13.19
CA CYS A 2 -6.42 13.30 14.32
C CYS A 2 -5.85 12.50 15.51
N ALA A 3 -6.28 12.84 16.72
CA ALA A 3 -6.00 12.00 17.88
C ALA A 3 -6.60 10.60 17.68
N LEU A 4 -6.01 9.58 18.32
CA LEU A 4 -6.50 8.21 18.21
C LEU A 4 -7.98 8.14 18.65
N GLY A 5 -8.81 7.55 17.80
CA GLY A 5 -10.26 7.43 18.02
C GLY A 5 -11.09 8.68 17.67
N VAL A 6 -10.47 9.75 17.16
CA VAL A 6 -11.18 10.95 16.68
C VAL A 6 -11.32 10.89 15.16
N GLU A 7 -12.55 11.04 14.68
CA GLU A 7 -12.83 11.10 13.24
C GLU A 7 -12.35 12.42 12.61
N PRO A 8 -11.91 12.41 11.34
CA PRO A 8 -11.54 13.63 10.63
C PRO A 8 -12.74 14.56 10.43
N ASP A 9 -12.53 15.85 10.68
CA ASP A 9 -13.49 16.92 10.37
C ASP A 9 -13.14 17.67 9.07
N GLY A 10 -11.96 17.43 8.51
CA GLY A 10 -11.47 18.12 7.32
C GLY A 10 -10.97 19.54 7.57
N GLU A 11 -11.03 20.03 8.82
CA GLU A 11 -10.63 21.40 9.21
C GLU A 11 -9.52 21.37 10.26
N THR A 12 -9.80 20.80 11.43
CA THR A 12 -8.86 20.67 12.55
C THR A 12 -7.91 19.49 12.33
N CYS A 13 -8.43 18.40 11.75
CA CYS A 13 -7.65 17.26 11.38
C CYS A 13 -8.24 16.53 10.17
N THR A 14 -7.39 16.17 9.22
CA THR A 14 -7.79 15.69 7.89
C THR A 14 -7.67 14.18 7.72
N PHE A 15 -7.16 13.46 8.71
CA PHE A 15 -6.87 12.03 8.60
C PHE A 15 -6.72 11.39 9.99
N SER A 16 -7.36 10.24 10.17
CA SER A 16 -7.19 9.34 11.31
C SER A 16 -6.69 7.98 10.80
N TYR A 17 -6.06 7.21 11.67
CA TYR A 17 -5.60 5.86 11.34
C TYR A 17 -5.98 4.87 12.43
N GLU A 18 -6.08 3.62 12.02
CA GLU A 18 -6.31 2.49 12.89
C GLU A 18 -5.35 1.37 12.48
N VAL A 19 -4.67 0.76 13.45
CA VAL A 19 -3.79 -0.38 13.17
C VAL A 19 -4.66 -1.63 13.05
N LEU A 20 -4.64 -2.27 11.89
CA LEU A 20 -5.43 -3.49 11.64
C LEU A 20 -4.66 -4.76 12.00
N GLY A 21 -3.33 -4.73 12.00
CA GLY A 21 -2.48 -5.88 12.28
C GLY A 21 -1.01 -5.59 11.94
N TYR A 22 -0.20 -6.65 11.86
CA TYR A 22 1.21 -6.59 11.47
C TYR A 22 1.58 -7.76 10.55
N ILE A 23 2.70 -7.64 9.86
CA ILE A 23 3.28 -8.73 9.07
C ILE A 23 4.80 -8.76 9.27
N PRO A 24 5.42 -9.93 9.44
CA PRO A 24 6.88 -10.04 9.44
C PRO A 24 7.42 -9.68 8.06
N LEU A 25 8.19 -8.58 7.97
CA LEU A 25 8.72 -8.12 6.70
C LEU A 25 9.71 -9.13 6.10
N ASP A 26 10.52 -9.79 6.94
CA ASP A 26 11.49 -10.82 6.55
C ASP A 26 10.87 -11.93 5.69
N ASP A 27 9.61 -12.30 5.96
CA ASP A 27 8.87 -13.28 5.15
C ASP A 27 8.45 -12.69 3.80
N VAL A 28 8.03 -11.42 3.78
CA VAL A 28 7.56 -10.72 2.58
C VAL A 28 8.70 -10.46 1.60
N VAL A 29 9.86 -10.06 2.11
CA VAL A 29 11.07 -9.81 1.30
C VAL A 29 11.79 -11.10 0.92
N GLY A 30 11.40 -12.23 1.53
CA GLY A 30 11.85 -13.58 1.19
C GLY A 30 13.09 -14.07 1.96
N ILE A 31 13.57 -13.33 2.96
CA ILE A 31 14.76 -13.71 3.76
C ILE A 31 14.59 -15.10 4.36
N THR A 32 13.42 -15.39 4.93
CA THR A 32 13.15 -16.67 5.61
C THR A 32 13.02 -17.86 4.66
N SER A 33 13.06 -17.62 3.34
CA SER A 33 13.09 -18.64 2.29
C SER A 33 14.49 -18.90 1.72
N ILE A 34 15.49 -18.07 2.07
CA ILE A 34 16.86 -18.21 1.59
C ILE A 34 17.60 -19.22 2.48
N VAL A 35 18.25 -20.21 1.85
CA VAL A 35 19.07 -21.22 2.55
C VAL A 35 20.43 -20.61 2.91
N ASN A 36 20.74 -20.61 4.19
CA ASN A 36 22.05 -20.28 4.73
C ASN A 36 23.06 -21.39 4.33
N PRO A 37 24.11 -21.08 3.56
CA PRO A 37 25.06 -22.08 3.07
C PRO A 37 25.91 -22.70 4.19
N ASP A 38 26.09 -22.02 5.33
CA ASP A 38 26.92 -22.50 6.43
C ASP A 38 26.17 -23.52 7.31
N THR A 39 24.85 -23.38 7.44
CA THR A 39 24.02 -24.24 8.29
C THR A 39 23.17 -25.24 7.50
N GLY A 40 22.92 -24.96 6.22
CA GLY A 40 22.00 -25.73 5.37
C GLY A 40 20.52 -25.53 5.72
N LEU A 41 20.20 -24.63 6.65
CA LEU A 41 18.84 -24.26 7.04
C LEU A 41 18.47 -22.90 6.41
N THR A 42 17.19 -22.55 6.37
CA THR A 42 16.81 -21.18 5.98
C THR A 42 17.14 -20.18 7.09
N TYR A 43 17.41 -18.93 6.71
CA TYR A 43 17.63 -17.87 7.69
C TYR A 43 16.39 -17.67 8.56
N ALA A 44 16.57 -17.51 9.87
CA ALA A 44 15.47 -17.32 10.80
C ALA A 44 14.88 -15.91 10.76
N ASN A 45 15.69 -14.91 10.40
CA ASN A 45 15.32 -13.49 10.36
C ASN A 45 16.41 -12.64 9.68
N TYR A 46 16.13 -11.36 9.50
CA TYR A 46 17.04 -10.34 8.98
C TYR A 46 18.39 -10.30 9.70
N SER A 47 18.42 -10.44 11.03
CA SER A 47 19.67 -10.35 11.79
C SER A 47 20.62 -11.49 11.44
N GLU A 48 20.12 -12.72 11.27
CA GLU A 48 20.95 -13.87 10.89
C GLU A 48 21.47 -13.68 9.45
N PHE A 49 20.59 -13.27 8.54
CA PHE A 49 20.95 -12.99 7.15
C PHE A 49 22.07 -11.95 7.05
N CYS A 50 21.98 -10.85 7.79
CA CYS A 50 23.00 -9.80 7.80
C CYS A 50 24.30 -10.25 8.46
N GLN A 51 24.23 -11.03 9.55
CA GLN A 51 25.43 -11.57 10.21
C GLN A 51 26.20 -12.55 9.32
N ALA A 52 25.51 -13.24 8.42
CA ALA A 52 26.11 -14.07 7.39
C ALA A 52 26.67 -13.26 6.19
N GLY A 53 26.64 -11.93 6.24
CA GLY A 53 27.12 -11.05 5.19
C GLY A 53 26.10 -10.74 4.09
N GLY A 54 24.84 -11.13 4.28
CA GLY A 54 23.75 -10.78 3.37
C GLY A 54 23.48 -9.27 3.37
N VAL A 55 23.14 -8.74 2.20
CA VAL A 55 22.69 -7.35 2.03
C VAL A 55 21.21 -7.39 1.69
N GLU A 56 20.38 -6.74 2.49
CA GLU A 56 18.95 -6.66 2.17
C GLU A 56 18.70 -5.60 1.08
N PHE A 57 19.21 -4.39 1.29
CA PHE A 57 18.98 -3.26 0.42
C PHE A 57 20.15 -2.29 0.46
N SER A 58 20.76 -2.01 -0.70
CA SER A 58 21.85 -1.06 -0.86
C SER A 58 21.64 -0.23 -2.13
N VAL A 59 21.68 1.09 -1.98
CA VAL A 59 21.43 2.05 -3.05
C VAL A 59 22.34 3.27 -2.94
N ILE A 60 22.50 3.97 -4.07
CA ILE A 60 22.98 5.36 -4.10
C ILE A 60 21.80 6.25 -4.48
N VAL A 61 21.65 7.36 -3.76
CA VAL A 61 20.66 8.39 -4.07
C VAL A 61 21.39 9.63 -4.58
N SER A 62 21.03 10.10 -5.77
CA SER A 62 21.61 11.29 -6.39
C SER A 62 20.50 12.15 -6.99
N GLY A 63 20.09 13.20 -6.28
CA GLY A 63 18.89 13.96 -6.64
C GLY A 63 17.66 13.07 -6.52
N ASP A 64 16.87 13.00 -7.61
CA ASP A 64 15.67 12.16 -7.69
C ASP A 64 15.96 10.73 -8.21
N GLU A 65 17.22 10.42 -8.53
CA GLU A 65 17.61 9.11 -9.04
C GLU A 65 18.05 8.18 -7.89
N VAL A 66 17.52 6.95 -7.90
CA VAL A 66 17.90 5.88 -6.97
C VAL A 66 18.52 4.73 -7.76
N THR A 67 19.84 4.58 -7.65
CA THR A 67 20.59 3.49 -8.30
C THR A 67 20.74 2.34 -7.33
N TRP A 68 20.25 1.15 -7.73
CA TRP A 68 20.44 -0.07 -6.96
C TRP A 68 21.88 -0.59 -7.07
N LEU A 69 22.48 -0.92 -5.92
CA LEU A 69 23.84 -1.46 -5.86
C LEU A 69 23.84 -2.96 -5.61
N ASP A 70 23.10 -3.39 -4.60
CA ASP A 70 23.06 -4.76 -4.12
C ASP A 70 21.82 -4.96 -3.23
N GLY A 71 21.40 -6.20 -3.02
CA GLY A 71 20.26 -6.51 -2.16
C GLY A 71 19.45 -7.72 -2.59
N LEU A 72 18.30 -7.90 -1.95
CA LEU A 72 17.30 -8.88 -2.33
C LEU A 72 16.62 -8.49 -3.64
N GLU A 73 16.27 -9.50 -4.46
CA GLU A 73 15.52 -9.30 -5.72
C GLU A 73 14.22 -8.52 -5.50
N PHE A 74 13.60 -8.68 -4.32
CA PHE A 74 12.42 -7.91 -3.90
C PHE A 74 12.61 -6.39 -4.12
N TRP A 75 13.82 -5.87 -3.91
CA TRP A 75 14.13 -4.43 -3.97
C TRP A 75 14.69 -3.93 -5.32
N THR A 76 14.75 -4.77 -6.35
CA THR A 76 15.27 -4.41 -7.69
C THR A 76 14.49 -3.27 -8.35
N ASN A 77 15.15 -2.24 -8.89
CA ASN A 77 14.49 -1.01 -9.41
C ASN A 77 13.73 -0.22 -8.31
N PRO A 78 14.43 0.30 -7.29
CA PRO A 78 13.81 1.00 -6.17
C PRO A 78 13.21 2.36 -6.55
N GLY A 79 13.72 3.01 -7.61
CA GLY A 79 13.18 4.26 -8.13
C GLY A 79 12.02 4.09 -9.11
N ASP A 80 11.67 2.86 -9.49
CA ASP A 80 10.62 2.58 -10.46
C ASP A 80 9.24 2.50 -9.78
N SER A 81 8.29 3.31 -10.25
CA SER A 81 6.95 3.39 -9.64
C SER A 81 6.11 2.13 -9.83
N GLU A 82 6.29 1.42 -10.94
CA GLU A 82 5.55 0.17 -11.23
C GLU A 82 6.08 -0.97 -10.35
N ALA A 83 7.41 -1.08 -10.23
CA ALA A 83 8.04 -2.02 -9.30
C ALA A 83 7.62 -1.76 -7.85
N ASN A 84 7.46 -0.50 -7.45
CA ASN A 84 6.97 -0.13 -6.12
C ASN A 84 5.47 -0.42 -5.92
N ALA A 85 4.65 -0.27 -6.96
CA ALA A 85 3.24 -0.67 -6.92
C ALA A 85 3.13 -2.20 -6.74
N ASP A 86 3.93 -2.98 -7.46
CA ASP A 86 3.98 -4.44 -7.33
C ASP A 86 4.42 -4.90 -5.93
N ARG A 87 5.40 -4.21 -5.32
CA ARG A 87 5.80 -4.47 -3.93
C ARG A 87 4.66 -4.21 -2.94
N ALA A 88 3.91 -3.12 -3.14
CA ALA A 88 2.78 -2.80 -2.29
C ALA A 88 1.69 -3.88 -2.39
N GLU A 89 1.40 -4.38 -3.59
CA GLU A 89 0.43 -5.48 -3.77
C GLU A 89 0.93 -6.81 -3.19
N LYS A 90 2.24 -7.10 -3.27
CA LYS A 90 2.83 -8.26 -2.57
C LYS A 90 2.64 -8.17 -1.05
N LEU A 91 2.90 -7.01 -0.46
CA LEU A 91 2.71 -6.78 0.98
C LEU A 91 1.24 -6.96 1.38
N VAL A 92 0.32 -6.35 0.63
CA VAL A 92 -1.13 -6.47 0.85
C VAL A 92 -1.57 -7.93 0.75
N SER A 93 -1.13 -8.65 -0.28
CA SER A 93 -1.49 -10.04 -0.50
C SER A 93 -0.95 -10.95 0.61
N ALA A 94 0.29 -10.73 1.05
CA ALA A 94 0.89 -11.47 2.14
C ALA A 94 0.15 -11.23 3.46
N TYR A 95 -0.26 -9.98 3.73
CA TYR A 95 -1.07 -9.65 4.91
C TYR A 95 -2.44 -10.33 4.86
N SER A 96 -3.14 -10.25 3.73
CA SER A 96 -4.44 -10.92 3.55
C SER A 96 -4.33 -12.43 3.79
N ALA A 97 -3.32 -13.09 3.20
CA ALA A 97 -3.08 -14.51 3.40
C ALA A 97 -2.75 -14.85 4.87
N LEU A 98 -1.99 -13.99 5.56
CA LEU A 98 -1.67 -14.16 6.97
C LEU A 98 -2.92 -14.06 7.84
N VAL A 99 -3.77 -13.05 7.64
CA VAL A 99 -5.02 -12.89 8.39
C VAL A 99 -5.96 -14.07 8.17
N GLU A 100 -6.09 -14.55 6.93
CA GLU A 100 -6.92 -15.73 6.61
C GLU A 100 -6.41 -17.00 7.29
N LYS A 101 -5.09 -17.18 7.37
CA LYS A 101 -4.47 -18.37 7.96
C LYS A 101 -4.42 -18.33 9.48
N ASN A 102 -4.05 -17.19 10.06
CA ASN A 102 -3.94 -16.99 11.50
C ASN A 102 -4.00 -15.50 11.87
N ALA A 103 -5.21 -15.01 12.17
CA ALA A 103 -5.40 -13.65 12.63
C ALA A 103 -4.95 -13.40 14.08
N VAL A 104 -4.66 -14.44 14.88
CA VAL A 104 -4.32 -14.26 16.30
C VAL A 104 -2.88 -13.78 16.44
N THR A 105 -2.73 -12.63 17.09
CA THR A 105 -1.44 -12.00 17.40
C THR A 105 -0.82 -12.61 18.67
N ILE A 106 0.50 -12.43 18.84
CA ILE A 106 1.25 -13.04 19.96
C ILE A 106 0.79 -12.56 21.35
N ASP A 107 0.24 -11.37 21.44
CA ASP A 107 -0.33 -10.79 22.68
C ASP A 107 -1.81 -11.12 22.88
N GLY A 108 -2.40 -11.95 22.02
CA GLY A 108 -3.79 -12.39 22.09
C GLY A 108 -4.80 -11.47 21.42
N GLY A 109 -4.36 -10.40 20.75
CA GLY A 109 -5.21 -9.60 19.86
C GLY A 109 -5.57 -10.33 18.55
N VAL A 110 -6.44 -9.72 17.74
CA VAL A 110 -6.90 -10.28 16.46
C VAL A 110 -6.67 -9.26 15.34
N MET A 111 -5.86 -9.64 14.36
CA MET A 111 -5.66 -8.87 13.13
C MET A 111 -6.95 -8.85 12.31
N ARG A 112 -7.24 -7.71 11.68
CA ARG A 112 -8.41 -7.52 10.84
C ARG A 112 -8.05 -7.50 9.36
N PRO A 113 -8.94 -8.02 8.49
CA PRO A 113 -8.71 -7.97 7.05
C PRO A 113 -8.65 -6.53 6.57
N LEU A 114 -7.82 -6.29 5.54
CA LEU A 114 -7.80 -5.01 4.84
C LEU A 114 -9.14 -4.82 4.08
N PRO A 115 -9.73 -3.61 4.08
CA PRO A 115 -10.87 -3.31 3.23
C PRO A 115 -10.57 -3.58 1.75
N SER A 116 -11.57 -4.05 1.00
CA SER A 116 -11.45 -4.13 -0.45
C SER A 116 -11.53 -2.74 -1.08
N VAL A 117 -10.92 -2.55 -2.26
CA VAL A 117 -11.07 -1.30 -3.02
C VAL A 117 -12.55 -0.95 -3.22
N SER A 118 -13.40 -1.94 -3.53
CA SER A 118 -14.84 -1.71 -3.70
C SER A 118 -15.54 -1.22 -2.42
N SER A 119 -15.20 -1.79 -1.25
CA SER A 119 -15.75 -1.35 0.04
C SER A 119 -15.30 0.07 0.38
N LEU A 120 -14.04 0.40 0.09
CA LEU A 120 -13.49 1.73 0.29
C LEU A 120 -14.18 2.74 -0.64
N THR A 121 -14.35 2.40 -1.91
CA THR A 121 -15.04 3.26 -2.87
C THR A 121 -16.49 3.50 -2.49
N GLY A 122 -17.20 2.48 -2.01
CA GLY A 122 -18.58 2.63 -1.53
C GLY A 122 -18.71 3.43 -0.23
N ALA A 123 -17.68 3.44 0.63
CA ALA A 123 -17.68 4.19 1.89
C ALA A 123 -17.28 5.66 1.72
N ASN A 124 -16.67 6.03 0.59
CA ASN A 124 -16.24 7.39 0.32
C ASN A 124 -17.23 8.11 -0.61
N PRO A 125 -17.47 9.43 -0.41
CA PRO A 125 -18.31 10.19 -1.32
C PRO A 125 -17.72 10.23 -2.74
N PRO A 126 -18.52 10.49 -3.78
CA PRO A 126 -17.99 10.79 -5.11
C PRO A 126 -16.95 11.92 -5.08
N CYS A 127 -15.94 11.84 -5.96
CA CYS A 127 -14.82 12.79 -5.95
C CYS A 127 -15.22 14.25 -6.17
N TYR A 128 -16.27 14.51 -6.94
CA TYR A 128 -16.76 15.86 -7.18
C TYR A 128 -17.38 16.51 -5.93
N GLU A 129 -17.77 15.72 -4.93
CA GLU A 129 -18.39 16.24 -3.69
C GLU A 129 -17.34 16.76 -2.69
N ASN A 130 -16.10 16.27 -2.79
CA ASN A 130 -15.04 16.58 -1.83
C ASN A 130 -13.75 17.10 -2.48
N SER A 131 -13.75 17.36 -3.78
CA SER A 131 -12.62 17.95 -4.51
C SER A 131 -13.09 18.95 -5.56
N LEU A 132 -12.75 20.23 -5.38
CA LEU A 132 -13.06 21.30 -6.35
C LEU A 132 -12.43 21.03 -7.72
N LEU A 133 -11.20 20.52 -7.75
CA LEU A 133 -10.52 20.12 -8.98
C LEU A 133 -11.35 19.11 -9.78
N CYS A 134 -12.05 18.22 -9.08
CA CYS A 134 -12.89 17.19 -9.69
C CYS A 134 -14.28 17.68 -10.06
N ALA A 135 -14.81 18.67 -9.34
CA ALA A 135 -16.09 19.30 -9.66
C ALA A 135 -16.03 20.07 -11.00
N ASP A 136 -14.87 20.67 -11.30
CA ASP A 136 -14.66 21.48 -12.51
C ASP A 136 -14.01 20.70 -13.68
N ALA A 137 -13.69 19.42 -13.49
CA ALA A 137 -13.01 18.61 -14.50
C ALA A 137 -13.97 18.18 -15.63
N GLU A 138 -13.56 18.41 -16.89
CA GLU A 138 -14.36 18.08 -18.09
C GLU A 138 -14.81 16.62 -18.15
N PHE A 139 -13.93 15.70 -17.76
CA PHE A 139 -14.23 14.26 -17.68
C PHE A 139 -14.36 13.78 -16.23
N GLY A 140 -14.51 14.69 -15.26
CA GLY A 140 -14.57 14.35 -13.85
C GLY A 140 -13.29 13.71 -13.29
N CYS A 141 -13.48 12.97 -12.20
CA CYS A 141 -12.42 12.24 -11.50
C CYS A 141 -12.86 10.82 -11.17
N LYS A 142 -11.86 9.95 -10.97
CA LYS A 142 -12.04 8.60 -10.43
C LYS A 142 -11.28 8.44 -9.11
N ARG A 143 -11.74 7.51 -8.25
CA ARG A 143 -10.95 7.05 -7.11
C ARG A 143 -10.00 5.94 -7.56
N SER A 144 -8.72 6.09 -7.25
CA SER A 144 -7.69 5.12 -7.59
C SER A 144 -7.09 4.47 -6.34
N TYR A 145 -6.67 3.22 -6.49
CA TYR A 145 -5.94 2.42 -5.49
C TYR A 145 -6.66 2.25 -4.14
N ARG A 146 -6.00 1.59 -3.18
CA ARG A 146 -6.50 1.47 -1.80
C ARG A 146 -6.43 2.79 -1.02
N SER A 147 -5.66 3.77 -1.50
CA SER A 147 -5.60 5.12 -0.95
C SER A 147 -6.85 5.95 -1.26
N GLN A 148 -7.67 5.52 -2.23
CA GLN A 148 -8.90 6.20 -2.64
C GLN A 148 -8.68 7.66 -3.07
N ILE A 149 -7.51 7.97 -3.63
CA ILE A 149 -7.19 9.31 -4.09
C ILE A 149 -8.03 9.63 -5.32
N CYS A 150 -8.58 10.84 -5.37
CA CYS A 150 -9.31 11.35 -6.53
C CYS A 150 -8.33 11.84 -7.60
N GLU A 151 -8.38 11.23 -8.77
CA GLU A 151 -7.53 11.53 -9.91
C GLU A 151 -8.38 12.04 -11.08
N VAL A 152 -7.98 13.18 -11.66
CA VAL A 152 -8.65 13.78 -12.82
C VAL A 152 -8.53 12.86 -14.02
N CYS A 153 -9.65 12.63 -14.70
CA CYS A 153 -9.68 11.82 -15.90
C CYS A 153 -9.30 12.65 -17.12
N THR A 154 -8.53 12.05 -18.02
CA THR A 154 -8.10 12.68 -19.28
C THR A 154 -8.99 12.32 -20.48
N TYR A 155 -9.94 11.41 -20.27
CA TYR A 155 -10.95 10.98 -21.24
C TYR A 155 -12.19 10.46 -20.50
N ALA A 156 -13.34 10.44 -21.18
CA ALA A 156 -14.58 9.87 -20.66
C ALA A 156 -14.48 8.33 -20.55
N ASP A 157 -14.68 7.79 -19.35
CA ASP A 157 -14.73 6.36 -19.04
C ASP A 157 -15.74 6.12 -17.90
N SER A 158 -16.19 4.88 -17.75
CA SER A 158 -17.08 4.39 -16.70
C SER A 158 -16.64 4.75 -15.27
N GLY A 159 -15.34 4.92 -15.01
CA GLY A 159 -14.80 5.38 -13.73
C GLY A 159 -14.71 6.91 -13.58
N ALA A 160 -14.83 7.65 -14.67
CA ALA A 160 -14.60 9.09 -14.79
C ALA A 160 -15.89 9.90 -14.53
N ALA A 161 -16.64 9.54 -13.49
CA ALA A 161 -17.94 10.14 -13.24
C ALA A 161 -17.79 11.56 -12.66
N GLY A 162 -17.61 12.53 -13.54
CA GLY A 162 -18.05 13.91 -13.37
C GLY A 162 -19.32 14.08 -14.19
N PHE A 163 -20.45 14.29 -13.51
CA PHE A 163 -21.79 14.28 -14.08
C PHE A 163 -22.20 12.93 -14.70
N GLU A 164 -23.03 12.18 -13.98
CA GLU A 164 -24.12 11.48 -14.66
C GLU A 164 -24.84 12.57 -15.47
N VAL A 165 -24.66 12.56 -16.79
CA VAL A 165 -25.42 13.44 -17.67
C VAL A 165 -26.86 13.10 -17.41
N LEU A 166 -27.52 13.91 -16.56
CA LEU A 166 -28.95 14.05 -16.56
C LEU A 166 -29.29 14.54 -17.97
N GLU A 167 -29.45 13.60 -18.90
CA GLU A 167 -30.20 13.83 -20.12
C GLU A 167 -31.61 14.19 -19.67
N PHE A 168 -31.83 15.48 -19.42
CA PHE A 168 -33.16 16.04 -19.46
C PHE A 168 -33.67 15.84 -20.89
N LYS A 169 -34.48 14.80 -21.07
CA LYS A 169 -35.50 14.79 -22.12
C LYS A 169 -36.64 15.71 -21.74
#